data_AF-A0A9D1KPP2-F1
#
_entry.id   AF-A0A9D1KPP2-F1
#
_cell.length_a   1.000
_cell.length_b   1.000
_cell.length_c   1.000
_cell.angle_alpha   90.00
_cell.angle_beta   90.00
_cell.angle_gamma   90.00
#
_symmetry.space_group_name_H-M   'P 1'
#
loop_
_entity.id
_entity.type
_entity.pdbx_description
1 polymer ?
#
loop_
_entity_poly.entity_id
_entity_poly.type
_entity_poly.pdbx_seq_one_letter_code
_entity_poly.pdbx_strand_id
1 'polypeptide(L)'
;MREDYEKVRKLQRQLAALPAPRYRALDRVIVSDDGSHQIPVRVFQPKEGTREDLLLFFHGGGWVTGDIESYTPACATMADLTGCVV
;
A
#
# COMPACT_ATOMS: atom_id res chain seq x y z
N MET A 1 2.86 -25.35 11.32
CA MET A 1 2.86 -23.93 11.75
C MET A 1 3.08 -22.94 10.61
N ARG A 2 3.89 -23.22 9.56
CA ARG A 2 4.05 -22.30 8.41
C ARG A 2 2.88 -22.28 7.41
N GLU A 3 2.08 -23.35 7.31
CA GLU A 3 1.04 -23.50 6.27
C GLU A 3 -0.16 -22.54 6.37
N ASP A 4 -0.41 -21.92 7.53
CA ASP A 4 -1.60 -21.08 7.71
C ASP A 4 -1.40 -19.62 7.27
N TYR A 5 -0.17 -19.12 7.17
CA TYR A 5 0.07 -17.72 6.79
C TYR A 5 -0.31 -17.40 5.36
N GLU A 6 -0.10 -18.34 4.43
CA GLU A 6 -0.53 -18.17 3.04
C GLU A 6 -2.06 -18.04 2.94
N LYS A 7 -2.80 -18.82 3.74
CA LYS A 7 -4.26 -18.72 3.82
C LYS A 7 -4.70 -17.37 4.38
N VAL A 8 -4.03 -16.89 5.43
CA VAL A 8 -4.28 -15.57 6.03
C VAL A 8 -4.05 -14.46 5.00
N ARG A 9 -2.91 -14.47 4.29
CA ARG A 9 -2.62 -13.47 3.24
C ARG A 9 -3.65 -13.50 2.11
N LYS A 10 -4.04 -14.70 1.66
CA LYS A 10 -5.04 -14.87 0.60
C LYS A 10 -6.40 -14.30 1.03
N LEU A 11 -6.83 -14.56 2.27
CA LEU A 11 -8.06 -14.01 2.82
C LEU A 11 -8.00 -12.48 2.93
N GLN A 12 -6.88 -11.93 3.40
CA GLN A 12 -6.66 -10.49 3.49
C GLN A 12 -6.79 -9.80 2.11
N ARG A 13 -6.18 -10.36 1.07
CA ARG A 13 -6.32 -9.87 -0.31
C ARG A 13 -7.76 -9.88 -0.79
N GLN A 14 -8.48 -10.97 -0.53
CA GLN A 14 -9.87 -11.10 -0.98
C GLN A 14 -10.79 -10.08 -0.31
N LEU A 15 -10.59 -9.82 0.99
CA LEU A 15 -11.35 -8.80 1.72
C LEU A 15 -11.06 -7.39 1.19
N ALA A 16 -9.81 -7.11 0.80
CA ALA A 16 -9.44 -5.82 0.23
C ALA A 16 -9.89 -5.62 -1.23
N ALA A 17 -10.18 -6.69 -1.96
CA ALA A 17 -10.62 -6.67 -3.36
C ALA A 17 -12.14 -6.47 -3.54
N LEU A 18 -12.93 -6.38 -2.47
CA LEU A 18 -14.33 -5.93 -2.52
C LEU A 18 -14.39 -4.53 -3.12
N PRO A 19 -15.44 -4.17 -3.90
CA PRO A 19 -15.36 -3.10 -4.91
C PRO A 19 -14.91 -1.79 -4.28
N ALA A 20 -13.63 -1.50 -4.49
CA ALA A 20 -12.98 -0.34 -3.93
C ALA A 20 -13.37 0.91 -4.74
N PRO A 21 -13.52 2.08 -4.09
CA PRO A 21 -13.47 3.37 -4.76
C PRO A 21 -12.31 3.41 -5.76
N ARG A 22 -12.50 4.07 -6.90
CA ARG A 22 -11.40 4.35 -7.84
C ARG A 22 -10.44 5.34 -7.18
N TYR A 23 -9.39 4.83 -6.56
CA TYR A 23 -8.29 5.64 -6.06
C TYR A 23 -7.34 6.02 -7.20
N ARG A 24 -6.71 7.20 -7.10
CA ARG A 24 -5.65 7.60 -8.04
C ARG A 24 -4.33 7.02 -7.54
N ALA A 25 -4.05 5.78 -7.94
CA ALA A 25 -2.88 5.03 -7.51
C ALA A 25 -1.97 4.66 -8.69
N LEU A 26 -0.68 4.56 -8.44
CA LEU A 26 0.33 4.25 -9.44
C LEU A 26 1.41 3.33 -8.89
N ASP A 27 1.55 2.17 -9.53
CA ASP A 27 2.57 1.19 -9.14
C ASP A 27 3.93 1.53 -9.73
N ARG A 28 4.96 1.39 -8.90
CA ARG A 28 6.36 1.67 -9.21
C ARG A 28 7.25 0.61 -8.55
N VAL A 29 8.48 0.53 -9.04
CA VAL A 29 9.53 -0.27 -8.45
C VAL A 29 10.71 0.64 -8.20
N ILE A 30 11.18 0.65 -6.95
CA ILE A 30 12.41 1.32 -6.53
C ILE A 30 13.50 0.26 -6.42
N VAL A 31 14.71 0.56 -6.87
CA VAL A 31 15.86 -0.34 -6.74
C VAL A 31 16.64 0.06 -5.49
N SER A 32 17.11 -0.91 -4.71
CA SER A 32 17.99 -0.66 -3.57
C SER A 32 19.30 -0.01 -4.01
N ASP A 33 19.96 0.71 -3.10
CA ASP A 33 21.19 1.46 -3.39
C ASP A 33 22.32 0.57 -3.95
N ASP A 34 22.43 -0.66 -3.44
CA ASP A 34 23.38 -1.67 -3.89
C ASP A 34 22.92 -2.45 -5.14
N GLY A 35 21.74 -2.12 -5.70
CA GLY A 35 21.17 -2.78 -6.87
C GLY A 35 20.64 -4.19 -6.64
N SER A 36 20.71 -4.72 -5.41
CA SER A 36 20.44 -6.14 -5.14
C SER A 36 18.95 -6.49 -5.03
N HIS A 37 18.10 -5.51 -4.75
CA HIS A 37 16.66 -5.74 -4.52
C HIS A 37 15.78 -4.73 -5.25
N GLN A 38 14.65 -5.23 -5.75
CA GLN A 38 13.54 -4.44 -6.26
C GLN A 38 12.46 -4.33 -5.20
N ILE A 39 12.05 -3.11 -4.88
CA ILE A 39 11.07 -2.77 -3.86
C ILE A 39 9.82 -2.25 -4.55
N PRO A 40 8.72 -3.02 -4.60
CA PRO A 40 7.47 -2.54 -5.15
C PRO A 40 6.87 -1.49 -4.22
N VAL A 41 6.44 -0.37 -4.80
CA VAL A 41 5.75 0.72 -4.10
C VAL A 41 4.51 1.14 -4.89
N ARG A 42 3.48 1.60 -4.21
CA ARG A 42 2.27 2.20 -4.82
C ARG A 42 2.14 3.61 -4.30
N VAL A 43 2.05 4.57 -5.22
CA VAL A 43 1.89 5.99 -4.92
C VAL A 43 0.42 6.36 -5.01
N PHE A 44 -0.13 6.96 -3.96
CA PHE A 44 -1.51 7.40 -3.86
C PHE A 44 -1.57 8.92 -3.96
N GLN A 45 -2.28 9.41 -4.98
CA GLN A 45 -2.54 10.84 -5.14
C GLN A 45 -3.85 11.21 -4.41
N PRO A 46 -3.85 12.29 -3.60
CA PRO A 46 -5.07 12.80 -3.01
C PRO A 46 -5.99 13.36 -4.11
N LYS A 47 -7.30 13.42 -3.84
CA LYS A 47 -8.25 14.12 -4.72
C LYS A 47 -7.91 15.60 -4.90
N GLU A 48 -7.49 16.23 -3.81
CA GLU A 48 -7.05 17.63 -3.78
C GLU A 48 -5.65 17.68 -3.13
N GLY A 49 -4.65 18.03 -3.92
CA GLY A 49 -3.28 18.23 -3.43
C GLY A 49 -3.17 19.56 -2.71
N THR A 50 -3.44 19.58 -1.41
CA THR A 50 -3.39 20.79 -0.58
C THR A 50 -2.04 20.97 0.11
N ARG A 51 -1.15 19.97 0.01
CA ARG A 51 0.21 19.99 0.57
C ARG A 51 1.23 19.47 -0.44
N GLU A 52 2.45 19.99 -0.35
CA GLU A 52 3.59 19.52 -1.16
C GLU A 52 4.41 18.42 -0.45
N ASP A 53 4.04 18.06 0.78
CA ASP A 53 4.71 17.02 1.56
C ASP A 53 4.38 15.61 1.04
N LEU A 54 5.31 14.67 1.29
CA LEU A 54 5.15 13.24 1.02
C LEU A 54 5.07 12.44 2.32
N LEU A 55 4.08 11.55 2.41
CA LEU A 55 3.90 10.63 3.54
C LEU A 55 4.36 9.23 3.18
N LEU A 56 5.56 8.85 3.60
CA LEU A 56 6.04 7.48 3.38
C LEU A 56 5.40 6.51 4.38
N PHE A 57 4.59 5.57 3.89
CA PHE A 57 3.89 4.58 4.72
C PHE A 57 4.51 3.19 4.62
N PHE A 58 4.71 2.55 5.78
CA PHE A 58 5.10 1.13 5.89
C PHE A 58 3.95 0.32 6.50
N HIS A 59 3.54 -0.75 5.82
CA HIS A 59 2.42 -1.55 6.28
C HIS A 59 2.75 -2.36 7.53
N GLY A 60 1.71 -2.63 8.33
CA GLY A 60 1.80 -3.51 9.50
C GLY A 60 1.75 -4.99 9.11
N GLY A 61 1.55 -5.87 10.11
CA GLY A 61 1.48 -7.33 9.90
C GLY A 61 2.67 -8.10 10.44
N GLY A 62 3.44 -7.48 11.35
CA GLY A 62 4.48 -8.14 12.15
C GLY A 62 5.57 -8.78 11.31
N TRP A 63 5.94 -8.16 10.19
CA TRP A 63 6.94 -8.64 9.23
C TRP A 63 6.61 -9.97 8.52
N VAL A 64 5.37 -10.47 8.65
CA VAL A 64 4.98 -11.78 8.11
C VAL A 64 3.74 -11.68 7.22
N THR A 65 2.80 -10.80 7.55
CA THR A 65 1.49 -10.71 6.90
C THR A 65 1.22 -9.31 6.37
N GLY A 66 0.14 -9.16 5.60
CA GLY A 66 -0.19 -7.93 4.88
C GLY A 66 0.58 -7.78 3.57
N ASP A 67 0.03 -6.91 2.72
CA ASP A 67 0.63 -6.46 1.47
C ASP A 67 -0.08 -5.19 0.97
N ILE A 68 0.40 -4.67 -0.18
CA ILE A 68 -0.11 -3.42 -0.74
C ILE A 68 -1.59 -3.45 -1.10
N GLU A 69 -2.13 -4.62 -1.47
CA GLU A 69 -3.56 -4.74 -1.77
C GLU A 69 -4.37 -4.61 -0.48
N SER A 70 -3.96 -5.29 0.59
CA SER A 70 -4.63 -5.20 1.89
C SER A 70 -4.64 -3.79 2.50
N TYR A 71 -3.64 -2.97 2.20
CA TYR A 71 -3.49 -1.61 2.72
C TYR A 71 -3.93 -0.49 1.75
N THR A 72 -4.27 -0.82 0.51
CA THR A 72 -4.69 0.16 -0.52
C THR A 72 -5.83 1.08 -0.04
N PRO A 73 -6.93 0.58 0.57
CA PRO A 73 -8.00 1.45 1.05
C PRO A 73 -7.54 2.44 2.14
N ALA A 74 -6.66 1.98 3.04
CA ALA A 74 -6.16 2.81 4.14
C ALA A 74 -5.24 3.92 3.61
N CYS A 75 -4.29 3.59 2.72
CA CYS A 75 -3.37 4.58 2.14
C CYS A 75 -4.11 5.60 1.27
N ALA A 76 -5.08 5.18 0.48
CA ALA A 76 -5.85 6.11 -0.34
C ALA A 76 -6.72 7.05 0.51
N THR A 77 -7.33 6.53 1.59
CA THR A 77 -8.06 7.37 2.55
C THR A 77 -7.12 8.34 3.26
N MET A 78 -5.91 7.89 3.61
CA MET A 78 -4.89 8.74 4.23
C MET A 78 -4.46 9.88 3.31
N ALA A 79 -4.25 9.61 2.01
CA ALA A 79 -3.94 10.66 1.03
C ALA A 79 -5.06 11.71 0.99
N ASP A 80 -6.31 11.27 0.80
CA ASP A 80 -7.46 12.17 0.73
C ASP A 80 -7.66 13.01 2.00
N LEU A 81 -7.47 12.43 3.19
CA LEU A 81 -7.67 13.14 4.46
C LEU A 81 -6.55 14.12 4.79
N THR A 82 -5.32 13.83 4.35
CA THR A 82 -4.15 14.65 4.67
C THR A 82 -3.85 15.69 3.58
N GLY A 83 -4.34 15.48 2.37
CA GLY A 83 -3.99 16.28 1.19
C GLY A 83 -2.56 16.08 0.72
N CYS A 84 -1.86 15.07 1.26
CA CYS A 84 -0.50 14.69 0.87
C CYS A 84 -0.52 13.52 -0.11
N VAL A 85 0.56 13.38 -0.88
CA VAL A 85 0.86 12.12 -1.57
C VAL A 85 1.34 11.09 -0.55
N VAL A 86 0.84 9.86 -0.65
CA VAL A 86 1.22 8.72 0.21
C VAL A 86 1.93 7.65 -0.63
#